data_AF-A0A7Y4GQS6-F1
#
_entry.id   AF-A0A7Y4GQS6-F1
#
_cell.length_a   1.000
_cell.length_b   1.000
_cell.length_c   1.000
_cell.angle_alpha   90.00
_cell.angle_beta   90.00
_cell.angle_gamma   90.00
#
_symmetry.space_group_name_H-M   'P 1'
#
loop_
_entity.id
_entity.type
_entity.pdbx_description
1 polymer ?
#
loop_
_entity_poly.entity_id
_entity_poly.type
_entity_poly.pdbx_seq_one_letter_code
_entity_poly.pdbx_strand_id
1 'polypeptide(L)'
;MKTLTVRLPEAVVAEIEAESRRRKLSKSDVVRERLTGAEKSGRREPALIDAIADIVGSVDRLPRDLSARTKKYLKSTGYGDKRTR
;
A
#
# COMPACT_ATOMS: atom_id res chain seq x y z
N MET A 1 -23.06 -11.55 8.66
CA MET A 1 -22.94 -10.15 9.12
C MET A 1 -22.85 -10.17 10.63
N LYS A 2 -21.83 -9.55 11.22
CA LYS A 2 -21.78 -9.31 12.66
C LYS A 2 -22.34 -7.92 12.93
N THR A 3 -23.13 -7.76 13.99
CA THR A 3 -23.74 -6.47 14.35
C THR A 3 -22.89 -5.80 15.42
N LEU A 4 -22.57 -4.52 15.21
CA LEU A 4 -21.84 -3.67 16.15
C LEU A 4 -22.72 -2.47 16.49
N THR A 5 -22.94 -2.22 17.79
CA THR A 5 -23.68 -1.05 18.27
C THR A 5 -22.70 -0.07 18.89
N VAL A 6 -22.64 1.15 18.35
CA VAL A 6 -21.73 2.20 18.83
C VAL A 6 -22.49 3.51 19.03
N ARG A 7 -22.08 4.29 20.03
CA ARG A 7 -22.54 5.67 20.18
C ARG A 7 -21.64 6.57 19.34
N LEU A 8 -22.25 7.37 18.46
CA LEU A 8 -21.55 8.29 17.58
C LEU A 8 -21.92 9.73 17.94
N PRO A 9 -21.01 10.69 17.76
CA PRO A 9 -21.36 12.11 17.84
C PRO A 9 -22.46 12.46 16.83
N GLU A 10 -23.35 13.38 17.21
CA GLU A 10 -24.49 13.77 16.37
C GLU A 10 -24.07 14.31 15.00
N ALA A 11 -22.96 15.05 14.94
CA ALA A 11 -22.39 15.56 13.70
C ALA A 11 -22.09 14.44 12.69
N VAL A 12 -21.51 13.33 13.14
CA VAL A 12 -21.16 12.18 12.30
C VAL A 12 -22.43 11.49 11.79
N VAL A 13 -23.46 11.40 12.62
CA VAL A 13 -24.75 10.84 12.22
C VAL A 13 -25.41 11.69 11.14
N ALA A 14 -25.41 13.02 11.31
CA ALA A 14 -25.96 13.95 10.33
C ALA A 14 -25.27 13.84 8.96
N GLU A 15 -23.94 13.70 8.95
CA GLU A 15 -23.18 13.47 7.71
C GLU A 15 -23.55 12.16 7.01
N ILE A 16 -23.68 11.06 7.77
CA ILE A 16 -24.07 9.76 7.23
C ILE A 16 -25.48 9.82 6.64
N GLU A 17 -26.41 10.52 7.30
CA GLU A 17 -27.77 10.71 6.80
C GLU A 17 -27.81 11.55 5.52
N ALA A 18 -27.05 12.64 5.47
CA ALA A 18 -26.93 13.46 4.28
C ALA A 18 -26.37 12.66 3.09
N GLU A 19 -25.33 11.85 3.34
CA GLU A 19 -24.73 11.00 2.31
C GLU A 19 -25.69 9.88 1.87
N SER A 20 -26.39 9.25 2.80
CA SER A 20 -27.42 8.24 2.53
C SER A 20 -28.51 8.80 1.60
N ARG A 21 -29.00 10.02 1.88
CA ARG A 21 -29.99 10.71 1.03
C ARG A 21 -29.43 11.04 -0.34
N ARG A 22 -28.21 11.60 -0.41
CA ARG A 22 -27.56 11.99 -1.67
C ARG A 22 -27.33 10.79 -2.58
N ARG A 23 -26.90 9.66 -2.03
CA ARG A 23 -26.51 8.45 -2.77
C ARG A 23 -27.62 7.40 -2.89
N LYS A 24 -28.76 7.60 -2.22
CA LYS A 24 -29.87 6.64 -2.10
C LYS A 24 -29.43 5.26 -1.59
N LEU A 25 -28.46 5.26 -0.68
CA LEU A 25 -27.93 4.06 -0.02
C LEU A 25 -28.45 3.97 1.41
N SER A 26 -28.53 2.77 1.98
CA SER A 26 -28.89 2.65 3.39
C SER A 26 -27.81 3.23 4.29
N LYS A 27 -28.18 3.74 5.47
CA LYS A 27 -27.22 4.26 6.45
C LYS A 27 -26.15 3.21 6.79
N SER A 28 -26.55 1.95 6.90
CA SER A 28 -25.64 0.82 7.16
C SER A 28 -24.70 0.52 5.98
N ASP A 29 -25.13 0.76 4.73
CA ASP A 29 -24.24 0.62 3.56
C ASP A 29 -23.22 1.75 3.52
N VAL A 30 -23.65 2.99 3.79
CA VAL A 30 -22.73 4.14 3.91
C VAL A 30 -21.72 3.91 5.03
N VAL A 31 -22.16 3.42 6.20
CA VAL A 31 -21.25 3.10 7.32
C VAL A 31 -20.29 1.99 6.96
N ARG A 32 -20.77 0.90 6.34
CA ARG A 32 -19.90 -0.20 5.90
C ARG A 32 -18.88 0.26 4.86
N GLU A 33 -19.30 1.06 3.88
CA GLU A 33 -18.42 1.61 2.84
C GLU A 33 -17.40 2.59 3.42
N ARG A 34 -17.80 3.45 4.37
CA ARG A 34 -16.84 4.35 5.05
C ARG A 34 -15.85 3.56 5.91
N LEU A 35 -16.27 2.52 6.63
CA LEU A 35 -15.38 1.69 7.45
C LEU A 35 -14.41 0.86 6.61
N THR A 36 -14.90 0.21 5.55
CA THR A 36 -14.06 -0.57 4.61
C THR A 36 -13.24 0.32 3.68
N GLY A 37 -13.73 1.51 3.35
CA GLY A 37 -13.05 2.53 2.57
C GLY A 37 -11.94 3.22 3.37
N ALA A 38 -12.14 3.42 4.68
CA ALA A 38 -11.09 3.88 5.60
C ALA A 38 -9.92 2.89 5.69
N GLU A 39 -10.17 1.57 5.59
CA GLU A 39 -9.11 0.57 5.46
C GLU A 39 -8.33 0.68 4.13
N LYS A 40 -8.96 1.24 3.08
CA LYS A 40 -8.31 1.49 1.79
C LYS A 40 -7.61 2.85 1.72
N SER A 41 -8.15 3.88 2.37
CA SER A 41 -7.59 5.24 2.39
C SER A 41 -6.56 5.43 3.49
N GLY A 42 -6.65 4.68 4.58
CA GLY A 42 -5.54 4.37 5.48
C GLY A 42 -4.62 3.41 4.75
N ARG A 43 -3.95 3.94 3.71
CA ARG A 43 -2.95 3.29 2.88
C ARG A 43 -2.05 2.50 3.82
N ARG A 44 -2.34 1.21 3.99
CA ARG A 44 -1.36 0.24 4.43
C ARG A 44 -0.24 0.49 3.45
N GLU A 45 0.86 1.11 3.88
CA GLU A 45 2.04 1.09 3.03
C GLU A 45 2.17 -0.35 2.58
N PRO A 46 2.19 -0.62 1.25
CA PRO A 46 2.34 -1.97 0.78
C PRO A 46 3.48 -2.56 1.59
N ALA A 47 3.24 -3.71 2.24
CA ALA A 47 4.30 -4.32 3.02
C ALA A 47 5.53 -4.32 2.11
N LEU A 48 6.69 -3.86 2.58
CA LEU A 48 7.85 -3.51 1.73
C LEU A 48 8.10 -4.51 0.58
N ILE A 49 7.81 -5.79 0.83
CA ILE A 49 7.84 -6.89 -0.14
C ILE A 49 6.85 -6.72 -1.31
N ASP A 50 5.59 -6.37 -1.04
CA ASP A 50 4.56 -6.09 -2.06
C ASP A 50 4.96 -4.91 -2.95
N ALA A 51 5.67 -3.93 -2.39
CA ALA A 51 6.16 -2.76 -3.13
C ALA A 51 7.33 -3.07 -4.07
N ILE A 52 8.01 -4.20 -3.89
CA ILE A 52 9.18 -4.61 -4.68
C ILE A 52 8.84 -5.80 -5.60
N ALA A 53 7.66 -6.40 -5.44
CA ALA A 53 7.27 -7.64 -6.13
C ALA A 53 7.26 -7.51 -7.66
N ASP A 54 6.94 -6.35 -8.20
CA ASP A 54 6.98 -6.04 -9.64
C ASP A 54 8.42 -5.96 -10.20
N ILE A 55 9.40 -5.67 -9.35
CA ILE A 55 10.82 -5.61 -9.71
C ILE A 55 11.46 -7.00 -9.65
N VAL A 56 10.95 -7.92 -8.82
CA VAL A 56 11.50 -9.28 -8.68
C VAL A 56 11.39 -10.03 -10.01
N GLY A 57 12.54 -10.42 -10.58
CA GLY A 57 12.59 -11.15 -11.85
C GLY A 57 12.50 -10.27 -13.11
N SER A 58 12.47 -8.94 -12.97
CA SER A 58 12.48 -8.00 -14.10
C SER A 58 13.77 -7.99 -14.93
N VAL A 59 14.86 -8.57 -14.41
CA VAL A 59 16.17 -8.63 -15.09
C VAL A 59 16.57 -10.08 -15.34
N ASP A 60 16.65 -10.44 -16.61
CA ASP A 60 17.07 -11.77 -17.06
C ASP A 60 18.59 -11.94 -17.15
N ARG A 61 19.04 -13.20 -17.16
CA ARG A 61 20.42 -13.63 -17.46
C ARG A 61 21.52 -13.17 -16.49
N LEU A 62 21.13 -12.81 -15.26
CA LEU A 62 22.09 -12.46 -14.22
C LEU A 62 22.69 -13.70 -13.51
N PRO A 63 23.93 -13.62 -13.01
CA PRO A 63 24.52 -14.68 -12.20
C PRO A 63 23.71 -14.95 -10.92
N ARG A 64 23.52 -16.22 -10.58
CA ARG A 64 22.76 -16.63 -9.38
C ARG A 64 23.43 -16.21 -8.06
N ASP A 65 24.73 -15.91 -8.09
CA ASP A 65 25.57 -15.58 -6.94
C ASP A 65 25.81 -14.07 -6.76
N LEU A 66 25.02 -13.20 -7.42
CA LEU A 66 25.15 -11.74 -7.31
C LEU A 66 25.07 -11.22 -5.86
N SER A 67 24.18 -11.78 -5.05
CA SER A 67 24.03 -11.39 -3.63
C SER A 67 25.21 -11.84 -2.77
N ALA A 68 25.79 -13.00 -3.07
CA ALA A 68 26.93 -13.53 -2.33
C ALA A 68 28.26 -12.87 -2.74
N ARG A 69 28.38 -12.41 -3.99
CA ARG A 69 29.64 -11.86 -4.55
C ARG A 69 29.51 -10.42 -5.01
N THR A 70 28.65 -9.63 -4.37
CA THR A 70 28.32 -8.25 -4.77
C THR A 70 29.56 -7.39 -5.02
N LYS A 71 30.56 -7.43 -4.12
CA LYS A 71 31.80 -6.65 -4.24
C LYS A 71 32.61 -7.00 -5.51
N LYS A 72 32.63 -8.27 -5.91
CA LYS A 72 33.35 -8.72 -7.12
C LYS A 72 32.69 -8.11 -8.36
N TYR A 73 31.37 -8.23 -8.46
CA TYR A 73 30.61 -7.76 -9.61
C TYR A 73 30.58 -6.23 -9.71
N LEU A 74 30.46 -5.52 -8.58
CA LEU A 74 30.56 -4.05 -8.56
C LEU A 74 31.94 -3.57 -9.03
N LYS A 75 33.04 -4.20 -8.60
CA LYS A 75 34.37 -3.84 -9.09
C LYS A 75 34.53 -4.06 -10.59
N SER A 76 33.95 -5.14 -11.14
CA SER A 76 34.05 -5.40 -12.59
C SER A 76 33.32 -4.37 -13.45
N THR A 77 32.37 -3.61 -12.89
CA THR A 77 31.69 -2.52 -13.61
C THR A 77 32.39 -1.17 -13.44
N GLY A 78 33.56 -1.12 -12.80
CA GLY A 78 34.27 0.12 -12.46
C GLY A 78 33.61 0.91 -11.32
N TYR A 79 32.66 0.30 -10.60
CA TYR A 79 32.02 0.95 -9.46
C TYR A 79 33.02 1.10 -8.29
N GLY A 80 33.17 2.33 -7.81
CA GLY A 80 34.10 2.68 -6.73
C GLY A 80 35.48 3.12 -7.21
N ASP A 81 35.74 3.13 -8.53
CA ASP A 81 36.94 3.75 -9.07
C ASP A 81 36.83 5.27 -8.97
N LYS A 82 37.83 5.90 -8.34
CA LYS A 82 37.93 7.36 -8.34
C LYS A 82 38.16 7.81 -9.78
N ARG A 83 37.26 8.64 -10.30
CA ARG A 83 37.50 9.37 -11.55
C ARG A 83 38.80 10.15 -11.39
N THR A 84 39.77 9.87 -12.25
CA THR A 84 40.98 10.69 -12.40
C THR A 84 40.54 12.10 -12.76
N ARG A 85 40.99 13.06 -11.96
CA ARG A 85 40.70 14.48 -12.13
C ARG A 85 41.52 15.06 -13.27
#